data_AF-A0A2E7TUC9-F1
#
_entry.id   AF-A0A2E7TUC9-F1
#
_cell.length_a   1.000
_cell.length_b   1.000
_cell.length_c   1.000
_cell.angle_alpha   90.00
_cell.angle_beta   90.00
_cell.angle_gamma   90.00
#
_symmetry.space_group_name_H-M   'P 1'
#
loop_
_entity.id
_entity.type
_entity.pdbx_description
1 polymer ?
#
loop_
_entity_poly.entity_id
_entity_poly.type
_entity_poly.pdbx_seq_one_letter_code
_entity_poly.pdbx_strand_id
1 'polypeptide(L)'
;MIMLAILLTGIGSYAMRAFFIFALARYTFPPLLLRALEYVAPAVMAALVISMLTTPEGKLAAGLPELLGLVCAAFAAKASGNHILALIAGMGTFWLIGAII
;
A
#
# COMPACT_ATOMS: atom_id res chain seq x y z
N MET A 1 11.38 26.52 -11.36
CA MET A 1 11.36 25.14 -11.91
C MET A 1 10.45 24.21 -11.10
N ILE A 2 10.60 24.14 -9.76
CA ILE A 2 9.78 23.26 -8.89
C ILE A 2 8.28 23.56 -8.97
N MET A 3 7.88 24.84 -9.00
CA MET A 3 6.47 25.27 -9.17
C MET A 3 5.82 24.63 -10.41
N LEU A 4 6.54 24.65 -11.53
CA LEU A 4 6.06 24.11 -12.80
C LEU A 4 5.91 22.58 -12.72
N ALA A 5 6.87 21.89 -12.08
CA ALA A 5 6.81 20.45 -11.86
C ALA A 5 5.62 20.04 -10.96
N ILE A 6 5.34 20.79 -9.89
CA ILE A 6 4.18 20.55 -9.02
C ILE A 6 2.89 20.75 -9.80
N LEU A 7 2.79 21.83 -10.59
CA LEU A 7 1.61 22.12 -11.40
C LEU A 7 1.35 21.02 -12.43
N LEU A 8 2.38 20.60 -13.15
CA LEU A 8 2.34 19.50 -14.12
C LEU A 8 1.93 18.17 -13.47
N THR A 9 2.48 17.85 -12.31
CA THR A 9 2.16 16.61 -11.58
C THR A 9 0.73 16.62 -11.05
N GLY A 10 0.28 17.76 -10.52
CA GLY A 10 -1.09 17.93 -10.04
C GLY A 10 -2.11 17.83 -11.17
N ILE A 11 -1.87 18.53 -12.28
CA ILE A 11 -2.73 18.46 -13.47
C ILE A 11 -2.73 17.03 -14.04
N GLY A 12 -1.56 16.40 -14.16
CA GLY A 12 -1.44 15.03 -14.67
C GLY A 12 -2.19 14.02 -13.80
N SER A 13 -2.05 14.10 -12.48
CA SER A 13 -2.75 13.20 -11.55
C SER A 13 -4.27 13.41 -11.57
N TYR A 14 -4.71 14.66 -11.65
CA TYR A 14 -6.14 14.99 -11.79
C TYR A 14 -6.70 14.51 -13.13
N ALA A 15 -5.98 14.75 -14.22
CA ALA A 15 -6.38 14.33 -15.56
C ALA A 15 -6.51 12.81 -15.67
N MET A 16 -5.58 12.03 -15.08
CA MET A 16 -5.71 10.58 -15.05
C MET A 16 -7.01 10.11 -14.39
N ARG A 17 -7.39 10.73 -13.25
CA ARG A 17 -8.66 10.40 -12.57
C ARG A 17 -9.87 10.83 -13.38
N ALA A 18 -9.86 12.08 -13.86
CA ALA A 18 -10.98 12.66 -14.61
C ALA A 18 -11.23 11.90 -15.92
N PHE A 19 -10.17 11.47 -16.62
CA PHE A 19 -10.28 10.73 -17.87
C PHE A 19 -11.12 9.46 -17.73
N PHE A 20 -10.86 8.63 -16.72
CA PHE A 20 -11.64 7.42 -16.48
C PHE A 20 -13.09 7.73 -16.11
N ILE A 21 -13.33 8.76 -15.29
CA ILE A 21 -14.69 9.15 -14.89
C ILE A 21 -15.48 9.60 -16.11
N PHE A 22 -14.95 10.51 -16.93
CA PHE A 22 -15.65 11.01 -18.12
C PHE A 22 -15.79 9.97 -19.23
N ALA A 23 -14.77 9.13 -19.45
CA ALA A 23 -14.81 8.09 -20.47
C ALA A 23 -15.82 6.98 -20.14
N LEU A 24 -15.97 6.61 -18.86
CA LEU A 24 -16.91 5.57 -18.41
C LEU A 24 -18.23 6.12 -17.85
N ALA A 25 -18.43 7.44 -17.81
CA ALA A 25 -19.65 8.07 -17.27
C ALA A 25 -20.96 7.58 -17.92
N ARG A 26 -20.90 7.11 -19.18
CA ARG A 26 -22.06 6.62 -19.93
C ARG A 26 -22.24 5.10 -19.90
N TYR A 27 -21.33 4.36 -19.29
CA TYR A 27 -21.35 2.90 -19.24
C TYR A 27 -21.77 2.40 -17.86
N THR A 28 -22.65 1.40 -17.83
CA THR A 28 -22.97 0.68 -16.60
C THR A 28 -21.85 -0.32 -16.31
N PHE A 29 -21.30 -0.25 -15.11
CA PHE A 29 -20.24 -1.16 -14.68
C PHE A 29 -20.82 -2.56 -14.40
N PRO A 30 -20.18 -3.65 -14.86
CA PRO A 30 -20.57 -4.99 -14.47
C PRO A 30 -20.33 -5.17 -12.95
N PRO A 31 -21.17 -5.97 -12.26
CA PRO A 31 -21.11 -6.12 -10.80
C PRO A 31 -19.77 -6.64 -10.29
N LEU A 32 -19.04 -7.40 -11.13
CA LEU A 32 -17.70 -7.87 -10.82
C LEU A 32 -16.69 -6.73 -10.68
N LEU A 33 -16.78 -5.70 -11.53
CA LEU A 33 -15.85 -4.56 -11.48
C LEU A 33 -16.11 -3.72 -10.23
N LEU A 34 -17.37 -3.46 -9.90
CA LEU A 34 -17.74 -2.73 -8.68
C LEU A 34 -17.19 -3.42 -7.43
N ARG A 35 -17.34 -4.75 -7.35
CA ARG A 35 -16.77 -5.54 -6.26
C ARG A 35 -15.25 -5.45 -6.21
N ALA A 36 -14.56 -5.45 -7.36
CA ALA A 36 -13.12 -5.26 -7.41
C ALA A 36 -12.69 -3.86 -6.95
N LEU A 37 -13.45 -2.81 -7.31
CA LEU A 37 -13.19 -1.43 -6.88
C LEU A 37 -13.25 -1.27 -5.35
N GLU A 38 -14.13 -2.00 -4.66
CA GLU A 38 -14.20 -1.99 -3.18
C GLU A 38 -12.90 -2.47 -2.52
N TYR A 39 -12.15 -3.37 -3.17
CA TYR A 39 -10.87 -3.89 -2.65
C TYR A 39 -9.65 -3.09 -3.11
N VAL A 40 -9.81 -2.04 -3.93
CA VAL A 40 -8.67 -1.24 -4.42
C VAL A 40 -7.93 -0.59 -3.27
N ALA A 41 -8.62 0.02 -2.31
CA ALA A 41 -7.96 0.68 -1.18
C ALA A 41 -7.08 -0.27 -0.36
N PRO A 42 -7.58 -1.41 0.16
CA PRO A 42 -6.74 -2.37 0.88
C PRO A 42 -5.66 -3.02 0.00
N ALA A 43 -5.93 -3.28 -1.29
CA ALA A 43 -4.94 -3.82 -2.21
C ALA A 43 -3.77 -2.85 -2.45
N VAL A 44 -4.05 -1.56 -2.62
CA VAL A 44 -3.02 -0.52 -2.77
C VAL A 44 -2.20 -0.40 -1.49
N MET A 45 -2.82 -0.45 -0.30
CA MET A 45 -2.07 -0.47 0.96
C MET A 45 -1.12 -1.66 1.05
N ALA A 46 -1.57 -2.86 0.67
CA ALA A 46 -0.71 -4.05 0.64
C ALA A 46 0.44 -3.90 -0.38
N ALA A 47 0.16 -3.35 -1.56
CA ALA A 47 1.17 -3.11 -2.59
C ALA A 47 2.21 -2.08 -2.12
N LEU A 48 1.80 -1.03 -1.41
CA LEU A 48 2.73 -0.04 -0.83
C LEU A 48 3.67 -0.69 0.19
N VAL A 49 3.14 -1.55 1.08
CA VAL A 49 3.96 -2.27 2.05
C VAL A 49 5.00 -3.14 1.34
N ILE A 50 4.59 -3.89 0.31
CA ILE A 50 5.53 -4.70 -0.49
C ILE A 50 6.57 -3.80 -1.18
N SER A 51 6.15 -2.68 -1.76
CA SER A 51 7.05 -1.74 -2.43
C SER A 51 8.09 -1.15 -1.49
N MET A 52 7.78 -0.99 -0.20
CA MET A 52 8.73 -0.53 0.82
C MET A 52 9.73 -1.62 1.22
N LEU A 53 9.41 -2.90 1.00
CA LEU A 53 10.29 -4.05 1.27
C LEU A 53 11.19 -4.42 0.08
N THR A 54 10.89 -3.90 -1.11
CA THR A 54 11.65 -4.15 -2.35
C THR A 54 12.44 -2.92 -2.78
N THR A 55 13.64 -3.13 -3.31
CA THR A 55 14.39 -2.05 -3.97
C THR A 55 13.76 -1.69 -5.31
N PRO A 56 14.05 -0.50 -5.88
CA PRO A 56 13.64 -0.13 -7.23
C PRO A 56 14.10 -1.12 -8.32
N GLU A 57 15.12 -1.92 -8.02
CA GLU A 57 15.69 -2.95 -8.91
C GLU A 57 14.93 -4.29 -8.82
N GLY A 58 13.88 -4.38 -8.00
CA GLY A 58 13.10 -5.61 -7.80
C GLY A 58 13.78 -6.66 -6.91
N LYS A 59 14.85 -6.28 -6.19
CA LYS A 59 15.47 -7.16 -5.18
C LYS A 59 14.75 -6.98 -3.86
N LEU A 60 14.61 -8.06 -3.08
CA LEU A 60 14.19 -7.92 -1.68
C LEU A 60 15.29 -7.14 -0.95
N ALA A 61 14.98 -5.91 -0.54
CA ALA A 61 15.82 -5.12 0.36
C ALA A 61 15.57 -5.51 1.82
N ALA A 62 14.43 -6.17 2.08
CA ALA A 62 13.99 -6.52 3.41
C ALA A 62 15.03 -7.37 4.14
N GLY A 63 15.57 -6.83 5.23
CA GLY A 63 16.37 -7.58 6.18
C GLY A 63 15.51 -8.59 6.95
N LEU A 64 16.19 -9.51 7.66
CA LEU A 64 15.54 -10.40 8.63
C LEU A 64 14.59 -9.67 9.61
N PRO A 65 14.89 -8.46 10.14
CA PRO A 65 14.00 -7.75 11.05
C PRO A 65 12.67 -7.33 10.41
N GLU A 66 12.71 -6.90 9.15
CA GLU A 66 11.54 -6.36 8.43
C GLU A 66 10.59 -7.49 7.99
N LEU A 67 11.15 -8.61 7.55
CA LEU A 67 10.40 -9.83 7.23
C LEU A 67 9.70 -10.41 8.45
N LEU A 68 10.42 -10.52 9.57
CA LEU A 68 9.83 -11.01 10.82
C LEU A 68 8.77 -10.04 11.37
N GLY A 69 9.03 -8.73 11.28
CA GLY A 69 8.04 -7.69 11.60
C GLY A 69 6.76 -7.80 10.78
N LEU A 70 6.88 -8.01 9.47
CA LEU A 70 5.74 -8.22 8.58
C LEU A 70 4.94 -9.47 8.95
N VAL A 71 5.60 -10.60 9.18
CA VAL A 71 4.93 -11.87 9.53
C VAL A 71 4.20 -11.74 10.87
N CYS A 72 4.82 -11.13 11.87
CA CYS A 72 4.20 -10.91 13.17
C CYS A 72 3.02 -9.94 13.09
N ALA A 73 3.13 -8.86 12.31
CA ALA A 73 2.03 -7.94 12.05
C ALA A 73 0.86 -8.65 11.34
N ALA A 74 1.14 -9.45 10.31
CA ALA A 74 0.13 -10.22 9.57
C ALA A 74 -0.58 -11.24 10.46
N PHE A 75 0.17 -11.93 11.32
CA PHE A 75 -0.39 -12.89 12.28
C PHE A 75 -1.27 -12.20 13.32
N ALA A 76 -0.81 -11.09 13.90
CA ALA A 76 -1.57 -10.30 14.87
C ALA A 76 -2.82 -9.65 14.27
N ALA A 77 -2.75 -9.19 13.02
CA ALA A 77 -3.90 -8.69 12.27
C ALA A 77 -4.94 -9.78 12.06
N LYS A 78 -4.52 -10.99 11.65
CA LYS A 78 -5.40 -12.14 11.44
C LYS A 78 -6.05 -12.62 12.74
N ALA A 79 -5.30 -12.65 13.85
CA ALA A 79 -5.78 -13.18 15.12
C ALA A 79 -6.73 -12.23 15.87
N SER A 80 -6.46 -10.92 15.84
CA SER A 80 -7.21 -9.95 16.66
C SER A 80 -8.28 -9.16 15.90
N GLY A 81 -8.17 -9.05 14.57
CA GLY A 81 -8.99 -8.13 13.78
C GLY A 81 -8.78 -6.64 14.11
N ASN A 82 -7.83 -6.32 15.01
CA ASN A 82 -7.56 -4.96 15.46
C ASN A 82 -6.24 -4.44 14.87
N HIS A 83 -6.33 -3.38 14.07
CA HIS A 83 -5.19 -2.77 13.40
C HIS A 83 -4.13 -2.22 14.37
N ILE A 84 -4.54 -1.78 15.57
CA ILE A 84 -3.61 -1.26 16.58
C ILE A 84 -2.70 -2.38 17.10
N LEU A 85 -3.26 -3.57 17.35
CA LEU A 85 -2.47 -4.71 17.83
C LEU A 85 -1.50 -5.22 16.76
N ALA A 86 -1.91 -5.22 15.49
CA ALA A 86 -1.03 -5.56 14.38
C ALA A 86 0.16 -4.59 14.27
N LEU A 87 -0.09 -3.29 14.44
CA LEU A 87 0.94 -2.25 14.40
C LEU A 87 1.91 -2.38 15.57
N ILE A 88 1.41 -2.56 16.79
CA ILE A 88 2.26 -2.75 17.99
C ILE A 88 3.10 -4.03 17.85
N ALA A 89 2.50 -5.14 17.40
CA ALA A 89 3.22 -6.39 17.19
C ALA A 89 4.33 -6.23 16.15
N GLY A 90 4.02 -5.66 14.98
CA GLY A 90 4.99 -5.42 13.92
C GLY A 90 6.14 -4.50 14.35
N MET A 91 5.82 -3.33 14.88
CA MET A 91 6.83 -2.37 15.35
C MET A 91 7.64 -2.92 16.52
N GLY A 92 7.00 -3.62 17.46
CA GLY A 92 7.66 -4.25 18.60
C GLY A 92 8.67 -5.30 18.17
N THR A 93 8.31 -6.17 17.23
CA THR A 93 9.24 -7.16 16.67
C THR A 93 10.36 -6.53 15.85
N PHE A 94 10.06 -5.52 15.03
CA PHE A 94 11.07 -4.80 14.27
C PHE A 94 12.13 -4.16 15.20
N TRP A 95 11.70 -3.48 16.27
CA TRP A 95 12.62 -2.88 17.24
C TRP A 95 13.39 -3.90 18.07
N LEU A 96 12.74 -4.97 18.52
CA LEU A 96 13.43 -6.01 19.30
C LEU A 96 14.53 -6.68 18.48
N ILE A 97 14.23 -7.02 17.22
CA ILE A 97 15.21 -7.69 16.35
C ILE A 97 16.28 -6.70 15.90
N GLY A 98 15.90 -5.45 15.58
CA GLY A 98 16.85 -4.38 15.24
C GLY A 98 17.72 -3.90 16.42
N ALA A 99 17.36 -4.22 17.66
CA ALA A 99 18.20 -3.97 18.83
C ALA A 99 19.18 -5.13 19.12
N ILE A 100 18.89 -6.33 18.60
CA ILE A 100 19.70 -7.55 18.79
C ILE A 100 20.75 -7.71 17.69
N ILE A 101 20.47 -7.22 16.48
CA ILE A 101 21.33 -7.27 15.29
C ILE A 101 21.95 -5.89 15.04
#